data_AF-M6FLM7-F1
#
_entry.id   AF-M6FLM7-F1
#
_cell.length_a   1.000
_cell.length_b   1.000
_cell.length_c   1.000
_cell.angle_alpha   90.00
_cell.angle_beta   90.00
_cell.angle_gamma   90.00
#
_symmetry.space_group_name_H-M   'P 1'
#
loop_
_entity.id
_entity.type
_entity.pdbx_description
1 polymer ?
#
loop_
_entity_poly.entity_id
_entity_poly.type
_entity_poly.pdbx_seq_one_letter_code
_entity_poly.pdbx_strand_id
1 'polypeptide(L)'
;MNFRITLIHLQKITIYFLFLIYLSCETQTEKVEPKTYMDLTEAIQNPLDVRVLNLWNNQLTTLPKEIGQLKNLQRLELNNNQLTTLSKGIGQLKNLKKLYLNNNQLSSEEKERIRKLLPKCQIYFE
;
A
#
# COMPACT_ATOMS: atom_id res chain seq x y z
N MET A 1 1.29 61.92 -1.76
CA MET A 1 1.13 60.82 -2.75
C MET A 1 1.97 59.58 -2.45
N ASN A 2 2.98 59.66 -1.56
CA ASN A 2 3.96 58.59 -1.38
C ASN A 2 3.54 57.48 -0.40
N PHE A 3 2.76 57.81 0.64
CA PHE A 3 2.39 56.84 1.69
C PHE A 3 1.53 55.67 1.17
N ARG A 4 0.55 55.94 0.30
CA ARG A 4 -0.31 54.91 -0.30
C ARG A 4 0.48 53.97 -1.23
N ILE A 5 1.48 54.51 -1.95
CA ILE A 5 2.37 53.73 -2.82
C ILE A 5 3.25 52.81 -1.96
N THR A 6 3.89 53.35 -0.92
CA THR A 6 4.71 52.57 0.02
C THR A 6 3.89 51.46 0.70
N LEU A 7 2.64 51.73 1.09
CA LEU A 7 1.75 50.75 1.70
C LEU A 7 1.39 49.60 0.73
N ILE A 8 1.10 49.92 -0.54
CA ILE A 8 0.80 48.91 -1.57
C ILE A 8 2.04 48.05 -1.85
N HIS A 9 3.23 48.64 -1.91
CA HIS A 9 4.48 47.87 -2.08
C HIS A 9 4.73 46.95 -0.90
N LEU A 10 4.54 47.44 0.34
CA LEU A 10 4.71 46.63 1.54
C LEU A 10 3.71 45.46 1.56
N GLN A 11 2.44 45.70 1.20
CA GLN A 11 1.42 44.64 1.08
C GLN A 11 1.77 43.61 0.01
N LYS A 12 2.32 44.01 -1.13
CA LYS A 12 2.77 43.07 -2.17
C LYS A 12 3.95 42.23 -1.71
N ILE A 13 4.91 42.83 -0.99
CA ILE A 13 6.06 42.12 -0.42
C ILE A 13 5.59 41.09 0.62
N THR A 14 4.67 41.47 1.51
CA THR A 14 4.14 40.53 2.51
C THR A 14 3.31 39.41 1.88
N ILE A 15 2.48 39.70 0.87
CA ILE A 15 1.73 38.68 0.12
C ILE A 15 2.68 37.73 -0.61
N TYR A 16 3.72 38.26 -1.27
CA TYR A 16 4.72 37.45 -1.95
C TYR A 16 5.48 36.55 -0.96
N PHE A 17 5.85 37.08 0.21
CA PHE A 17 6.48 36.30 1.27
C PHE A 17 5.57 35.21 1.83
N LEU A 18 4.28 35.51 2.06
CA LEU A 18 3.28 34.52 2.46
C LEU A 18 3.06 33.45 1.38
N PHE A 19 3.09 33.83 0.11
CA PHE A 19 3.01 32.88 -1.01
C PHE A 19 4.25 32.01 -1.11
N LEU A 20 5.45 32.56 -0.90
CA LEU A 20 6.69 31.79 -0.82
C LEU A 20 6.69 30.83 0.39
N ILE A 21 6.18 31.27 1.54
CA ILE A 21 5.98 30.40 2.71
C ILE A 21 4.98 29.28 2.37
N TYR A 22 3.85 29.60 1.75
CA TYR A 22 2.84 28.62 1.32
C TYR A 22 3.44 27.59 0.34
N LEU A 23 4.20 28.05 -0.67
CA LEU A 23 4.89 27.21 -1.64
C LEU A 23 5.98 26.34 -1.00
N SER A 24 6.68 26.85 0.03
CA SER A 24 7.66 26.08 0.80
C SER A 24 7.03 25.07 1.78
N CYS A 25 5.79 25.33 2.21
CA CYS A 25 5.03 24.49 3.15
C CYS A 25 4.38 23.29 2.43
N GLU A 26 4.11 23.39 1.13
CA GLU A 26 3.48 22.32 0.33
C GLU A 26 4.36 21.09 0.06
N THR A 27 5.62 21.05 0.50
CA THR A 27 6.52 19.91 0.18
C THR A 27 7.09 19.18 1.39
N GLN A 28 6.45 19.26 2.55
CA GLN A 28 6.86 18.51 3.74
C GLN A 28 5.71 17.72 4.38
N THR A 29 5.03 16.90 3.58
CA THR A 29 4.57 15.62 4.15
C THR A 29 5.77 14.69 4.10
N GLU A 30 6.41 14.44 5.24
CA GLU A 30 7.21 13.21 5.40
C GLU A 30 6.32 12.06 4.91
N LYS A 31 6.67 11.45 3.77
CA LYS A 31 6.05 10.18 3.37
C LYS A 31 6.52 9.18 4.42
N VAL A 32 5.77 9.05 5.50
CA VAL A 32 5.95 7.95 6.44
C VAL A 32 5.66 6.69 5.63
N GLU A 33 6.72 6.08 5.10
CA GLU A 33 6.65 4.80 4.41
C GLU A 33 6.00 3.82 5.40
N PRO A 34 4.86 3.20 5.03
CA PRO A 34 4.18 2.31 5.94
C PRO A 34 5.11 1.16 6.34
N LYS A 35 5.14 0.83 7.63
CA LYS A 35 5.90 -0.32 8.15
C LYS A 35 5.62 -1.54 7.27
N THR A 36 6.70 -2.15 6.78
CA THR A 36 6.64 -3.42 6.06
C THR A 36 6.74 -4.56 7.05
N TYR A 37 5.71 -5.38 7.11
CA TYR A 37 5.71 -6.62 7.90
C TYR A 37 6.35 -7.73 7.07
N MET A 38 7.24 -8.52 7.69
CA MET A 38 7.90 -9.65 7.04
C MET A 38 7.55 -11.00 7.68
N ASP A 39 6.82 -10.96 8.79
CA ASP A 39 6.36 -12.13 9.51
C ASP A 39 4.83 -12.18 9.50
N LEU A 40 4.28 -13.31 9.06
CA LEU A 40 2.84 -13.49 8.94
C LEU A 40 2.16 -13.55 10.31
N THR A 41 2.83 -14.11 11.32
CA THR A 41 2.30 -14.21 12.68
C THR A 41 2.19 -12.82 13.31
N GLU A 42 3.24 -12.00 13.20
CA GLU A 42 3.23 -10.61 13.66
C GLU A 42 2.16 -9.78 12.93
N ALA A 43 2.03 -9.98 11.61
CA ALA A 43 1.01 -9.29 10.82
C ALA A 43 -0.41 -9.62 11.29
N ILE A 44 -0.70 -10.90 11.56
CA ILE A 44 -2.02 -11.35 12.06
C ILE A 44 -2.30 -10.82 13.47
N GLN A 45 -1.28 -10.62 14.30
CA GLN A 45 -1.44 -10.00 15.63
C GLN A 45 -1.76 -8.51 15.57
N ASN A 46 -1.46 -7.81 14.46
CA ASN A 46 -1.65 -6.37 14.30
C ASN A 46 -2.49 -6.02 13.05
N PRO A 47 -3.68 -6.61 12.86
CA PRO A 47 -4.37 -6.64 11.56
C PRO A 47 -4.83 -5.27 11.04
N LEU A 48 -4.93 -4.27 11.92
CA LEU A 48 -5.33 -2.91 11.58
C LEU A 48 -4.14 -2.07 11.10
N ASP A 49 -2.90 -2.45 11.42
CA ASP A 49 -1.71 -1.64 11.11
C ASP A 49 -1.06 -2.04 9.80
N VAL A 50 -1.23 -3.31 9.39
CA VAL A 50 -0.53 -3.87 8.23
C VAL A 50 -1.04 -3.25 6.93
N ARG A 51 -0.17 -2.49 6.25
CA ARG A 51 -0.39 -1.98 4.88
C ARG A 51 0.41 -2.75 3.84
N VAL A 52 1.61 -3.21 4.20
CA VAL A 52 2.51 -3.96 3.34
C VAL A 52 2.97 -5.20 4.09
N LEU A 53 2.76 -6.37 3.48
CA LEU A 53 3.22 -7.66 3.97
C LEU A 53 4.10 -8.30 2.90
N ASN A 54 5.38 -8.50 3.23
CA ASN A 54 6.36 -9.12 2.36
C ASN A 54 6.71 -10.51 2.89
N LEU A 55 6.28 -11.55 2.18
CA LEU A 55 6.58 -12.95 2.45
C LEU A 55 7.34 -13.58 1.28
N TRP A 56 8.10 -12.76 0.56
CA TRP A 56 8.96 -13.18 -0.54
C TRP A 56 9.96 -14.25 -0.11
N ASN A 57 10.19 -15.23 -0.99
CA ASN A 57 11.24 -16.24 -0.84
C ASN A 57 11.13 -17.05 0.46
N ASN A 58 9.92 -17.53 0.73
CA ASN A 58 9.64 -18.47 1.81
C ASN A 58 9.29 -19.84 1.23
N GLN A 59 9.06 -20.82 2.11
CA GLN A 59 8.62 -22.17 1.72
C GLN A 59 7.12 -22.35 1.98
N LEU A 60 6.32 -21.30 1.80
CA LEU A 60 4.89 -21.35 2.08
C LEU A 60 4.18 -22.24 1.06
N THR A 61 3.44 -23.23 1.56
CA THR A 61 2.58 -24.13 0.77
C THR A 61 1.11 -23.71 0.82
N THR A 62 0.73 -22.95 1.86
CA THR A 62 -0.61 -22.37 2.02
C THR A 62 -0.55 -21.09 2.87
N LEU A 63 -1.67 -20.39 2.95
CA LEU A 63 -1.88 -19.28 3.88
C LEU A 63 -3.00 -19.64 4.87
N PRO A 64 -2.95 -19.17 6.12
CA PRO A 64 -4.07 -19.25 7.05
C PRO A 64 -5.30 -18.51 6.50
N LYS A 65 -6.51 -18.88 6.95
CA LYS A 65 -7.74 -18.15 6.59
C LYS A 65 -7.77 -16.76 7.23
N GLU A 66 -7.05 -16.60 8.32
CA GLU A 66 -6.87 -15.40 9.13
C GLU A 66 -6.20 -14.26 8.36
N ILE A 67 -5.52 -14.54 7.24
CA ILE A 67 -5.03 -13.50 6.33
C ILE A 67 -6.14 -12.52 5.93
N GLY A 68 -7.40 -12.99 5.86
CA GLY A 68 -8.56 -12.16 5.56
C GLY A 68 -8.86 -11.08 6.61
N GLN A 69 -8.27 -11.15 7.80
CA GLN A 69 -8.41 -10.14 8.86
C GLN A 69 -7.59 -8.87 8.60
N LEU A 70 -6.57 -8.92 7.72
CA LEU A 70 -5.72 -7.78 7.36
C LEU A 70 -6.48 -6.79 6.45
N LYS A 71 -7.57 -6.20 6.94
CA LYS A 71 -8.49 -5.35 6.16
C LYS A 71 -7.81 -4.15 5.54
N ASN A 72 -6.69 -3.74 6.13
CA ASN A 72 -5.94 -2.55 5.79
C ASN A 72 -4.79 -2.80 4.80
N LEU A 73 -4.53 -4.07 4.46
CA LEU A 73 -3.45 -4.49 3.58
C LEU A 73 -3.65 -3.97 2.15
N GLN A 74 -2.61 -3.34 1.61
CA GLN A 74 -2.59 -2.76 0.27
C GLN A 74 -1.62 -3.48 -0.67
N ARG A 75 -0.54 -4.06 -0.13
CA ARG A 75 0.44 -4.83 -0.89
C ARG A 75 0.75 -6.14 -0.18
N LEU A 76 0.67 -7.25 -0.92
CA LEU A 76 1.06 -8.57 -0.47
C LEU A 76 2.07 -9.17 -1.46
N GLU A 77 3.27 -9.47 -0.99
CA GLU A 77 4.32 -10.10 -1.78
C GLU A 77 4.49 -11.56 -1.35
N LEU A 78 4.22 -12.49 -2.27
CA LEU A 78 4.30 -13.95 -2.05
C LEU A 78 5.18 -14.63 -3.11
N ASN A 79 5.98 -13.86 -3.88
CA ASN A 79 6.80 -14.46 -4.93
C ASN A 79 7.81 -15.45 -4.34
N ASN A 80 8.25 -16.42 -5.14
CA ASN A 80 9.20 -17.46 -4.74
C ASN A 80 8.69 -18.25 -3.51
N ASN A 81 7.53 -18.88 -3.63
CA ASN A 81 6.97 -19.79 -2.63
C ASN A 81 6.51 -21.09 -3.31
N GLN A 82 5.85 -21.98 -2.56
CA GLN A 82 5.36 -23.27 -3.06
C GLN A 82 3.82 -23.34 -3.02
N LEU A 83 3.15 -22.19 -3.16
CA LEU A 83 1.70 -22.11 -3.08
C LEU A 83 1.07 -22.81 -4.28
N THR A 84 0.25 -23.81 -4.01
CA THR A 84 -0.63 -24.45 -5.00
C THR A 84 -2.04 -23.86 -4.97
N THR A 85 -2.41 -23.23 -3.86
CA THR A 85 -3.67 -22.50 -3.71
C THR A 85 -3.55 -21.34 -2.72
N LEU A 86 -4.45 -20.36 -2.83
CA LEU A 86 -4.69 -19.37 -1.77
C LEU A 86 -5.93 -19.70 -0.94
N SER A 87 -5.84 -19.47 0.37
CA SER A 87 -6.98 -19.68 1.28
C SER A 87 -8.18 -18.81 0.90
N LYS A 88 -9.40 -19.27 1.24
CA LYS A 88 -10.63 -18.49 1.00
C LYS A 88 -10.62 -17.10 1.66
N GLY A 89 -9.79 -16.91 2.69
CA GLY A 89 -9.60 -15.64 3.37
C GLY A 89 -9.09 -14.52 2.45
N ILE A 90 -8.39 -14.86 1.36
CA ILE A 90 -7.82 -13.86 0.44
C ILE A 90 -8.88 -12.93 -0.16
N GLY A 91 -10.09 -13.45 -0.44
CA GLY A 91 -11.20 -12.66 -0.99
C GLY A 91 -11.74 -11.59 -0.04
N GLN A 92 -11.34 -11.61 1.24
CA GLN A 92 -11.73 -10.61 2.24
C GLN A 92 -10.81 -9.37 2.24
N LEU A 93 -9.69 -9.40 1.54
CA LEU A 93 -8.72 -8.30 1.45
C LEU A 93 -9.20 -7.21 0.49
N LYS A 94 -10.27 -6.50 0.87
CA LYS A 94 -10.97 -5.54 -0.02
C LYS A 94 -10.13 -4.32 -0.40
N ASN A 95 -9.08 -4.01 0.37
CA ASN A 95 -8.16 -2.90 0.13
C ASN A 95 -6.86 -3.31 -0.57
N LEU A 96 -6.71 -4.58 -0.94
CA LEU A 96 -5.51 -5.08 -1.60
C LEU A 96 -5.42 -4.49 -3.02
N LYS A 97 -4.33 -3.76 -3.27
CA LYS A 97 -4.07 -3.11 -4.56
C LYS A 97 -3.12 -3.94 -5.41
N LYS A 98 -2.12 -4.57 -4.77
CA LYS A 98 -1.08 -5.34 -5.44
C LYS A 98 -0.88 -6.68 -4.75
N LEU A 99 -0.91 -7.74 -5.54
CA LEU A 99 -0.65 -9.12 -5.12
C LEU A 99 0.38 -9.74 -6.06
N TYR A 100 1.54 -10.11 -5.52
CA TYR A 100 2.62 -10.72 -6.29
C TYR A 100 2.73 -12.21 -5.96
N LEU A 101 2.59 -13.07 -6.97
CA LEU A 101 2.52 -14.53 -6.85
C LEU A 101 3.50 -15.24 -7.79
N ASN A 102 4.43 -14.53 -8.41
CA ASN A 102 5.38 -15.08 -9.37
C ASN A 102 6.19 -16.21 -8.71
N ASN A 103 6.58 -17.23 -9.48
CA ASN A 103 7.32 -18.38 -8.98
C ASN A 103 6.60 -19.10 -7.80
N ASN A 104 5.33 -19.43 -8.02
CA ASN A 104 4.53 -20.37 -7.23
C ASN A 104 3.99 -21.49 -8.12
N GLN A 105 3.30 -22.48 -7.54
CA GLN A 105 2.80 -23.67 -8.25
C GLN A 105 1.28 -23.58 -8.52
N LEU A 106 0.78 -22.38 -8.81
CA LEU A 106 -0.65 -22.12 -9.02
C LEU A 106 -1.08 -22.60 -10.41
N SER A 107 -2.10 -23.46 -10.48
CA SER A 107 -2.70 -23.89 -11.75
C SER A 107 -3.44 -22.74 -12.45
N SER A 108 -3.71 -22.88 -13.75
CA SER A 108 -4.47 -21.87 -14.50
C SER A 108 -5.87 -21.62 -13.92
N GLU A 109 -6.54 -22.68 -13.44
CA GLU A 109 -7.85 -22.61 -12.78
C GLU A 109 -7.78 -21.81 -11.47
N GLU A 110 -6.72 -22.04 -10.71
CA GLU A 110 -6.44 -21.36 -9.46
C GLU A 110 -6.18 -19.86 -9.70
N LYS A 111 -5.38 -19.52 -10.72
CA LYS A 111 -5.12 -18.13 -11.12
C LYS A 111 -6.44 -17.40 -11.46
N GLU A 112 -7.33 -18.04 -12.21
CA GLU A 112 -8.62 -17.47 -12.59
C GLU A 112 -9.57 -17.28 -11.40
N ARG A 113 -9.62 -18.25 -10.47
CA ARG A 113 -10.39 -18.09 -9.22
C ARG A 113 -9.87 -16.91 -8.40
N ILE A 114 -8.55 -16.73 -8.30
CA ILE A 114 -7.96 -15.60 -7.56
C ILE A 114 -8.35 -14.26 -8.21
N ARG A 115 -8.32 -14.16 -9.54
CA ARG A 115 -8.78 -12.95 -10.27
C ARG A 115 -10.24 -12.61 -9.94
N LYS A 116 -11.12 -13.61 -9.87
CA LYS A 116 -12.54 -13.43 -9.49
C LYS A 116 -12.72 -13.01 -8.04
N LEU A 117 -11.89 -13.50 -7.13
CA LEU A 117 -11.95 -13.13 -5.71
C LEU A 117 -11.47 -11.70 -5.45
N LEU A 118 -10.55 -11.20 -6.29
CA LEU A 118 -9.92 -9.89 -6.14
C LEU A 118 -9.98 -9.07 -7.44
N PRO A 119 -11.19 -8.73 -7.94
CA PRO A 119 -11.36 -8.15 -9.27
C PRO A 119 -10.78 -6.74 -9.43
N LYS A 120 -10.47 -6.06 -8.33
CA LYS A 120 -9.86 -4.72 -8.30
C LYS A 120 -8.36 -4.73 -7.99
N CYS A 121 -7.80 -5.88 -7.66
CA CYS A 121 -6.39 -6.02 -7.30
C CYS A 121 -5.56 -6.25 -8.57
N GLN A 122 -4.40 -5.59 -8.66
CA GLN A 122 -3.41 -5.92 -9.67
C GLN A 122 -2.63 -7.16 -9.24
N ILE A 123 -2.75 -8.24 -10.01
CA ILE A 123 -2.19 -9.55 -9.67
C ILE A 123 -1.10 -9.92 -10.67
N TYR A 124 0.08 -10.25 -10.15
CA TYR A 124 1.24 -10.68 -10.91
C TYR A 124 1.43 -12.18 -10.66
N PHE A 125 1.40 -12.99 -11.72
CA PHE A 125 1.58 -14.44 -11.65
C PHE A 125 2.88 -14.93 -12.30
N GLU A 126 3.53 -14.07 -13.10
CA GLU A 126 4.70 -14.32 -13.94
C GLU A 126 5.67 -13.16 -13.82
#